data_AF-W1XZ64-F1
#
_entry.id   AF-W1XZ64-F1
#
_cell.length_a   1.000
_cell.length_b   1.000
_cell.length_c   1.000
_cell.angle_alpha   90.00
_cell.angle_beta   90.00
_cell.angle_gamma   90.00
#
_symmetry.space_group_name_H-M   'P 1'
#
loop_
_entity.id
_entity.type
_entity.pdbx_description
1 polymer ?
#
loop_
_entity_poly.entity_id
_entity_poly.type
_entity_poly.pdbx_seq_one_letter_code
_entity_poly.pdbx_strand_id
1 'polypeptide(L)'
;QRKEAYACDITYGTNNEFGFDYLRDNMVTDVVQMVQRPLNYAIVDEVDSILIDEARTPLIISGPGQRSTDNYYKLAKIVPHLIKDEDYVIDEKQ
;
A
#
# COMPACT_ATOMS: atom_id res chain seq x y z
N GLN A 1 -13.91 -1.10 -16.25
CA GLN A 1 -14.22 -2.44 -15.69
C GLN A 1 -14.40 -2.45 -14.17
N ARG A 2 -13.35 -2.34 -13.32
CA ARG A 2 -13.56 -2.42 -11.84
C ARG A 2 -14.47 -1.32 -11.28
N LYS A 3 -14.22 -0.06 -11.67
CA LYS A 3 -15.05 1.08 -11.27
C LYS A 3 -16.54 0.94 -11.68
N GLU A 4 -16.80 0.32 -12.84
CA GLU A 4 -18.16 0.03 -13.29
C GLU A 4 -18.79 -1.11 -12.46
N ALA A 5 -18.02 -2.14 -12.09
CA ALA A 5 -18.50 -3.23 -11.24
C ALA A 5 -18.92 -2.75 -9.84
N TYR A 6 -18.18 -1.81 -9.24
CA TYR A 6 -18.55 -1.17 -7.98
C TYR A 6 -19.70 -0.15 -8.12
N ALA A 7 -20.01 0.29 -9.34
CA ALA A 7 -21.14 1.19 -9.62
C ALA A 7 -22.48 0.43 -9.74
N CYS A 8 -22.46 -0.90 -9.90
CA CYS A 8 -23.67 -1.73 -9.87
C CYS A 8 -24.35 -1.68 -8.48
N ASP A 9 -25.64 -2.02 -8.42
CA ASP A 9 -26.37 -2.09 -7.15
C ASP A 9 -25.73 -3.10 -6.19
N ILE A 10 -25.40 -4.29 -6.73
CA ILE A 10 -24.74 -5.40 -6.03
C ILE A 10 -23.47 -5.78 -6.78
N THR A 11 -22.37 -5.94 -6.05
CA THR A 11 -21.08 -6.37 -6.58
C THR A 11 -20.69 -7.69 -5.93
N TYR A 12 -20.51 -8.73 -6.75
CA TYR A 12 -19.93 -10.02 -6.32
C TYR A 12 -18.42 -10.02 -6.60
N GLY A 13 -17.65 -10.64 -5.71
CA GLY A 13 -16.20 -10.72 -5.83
C GLY A 13 -15.60 -11.53 -4.69
N THR A 14 -14.29 -11.75 -4.74
CA THR A 14 -13.55 -12.45 -3.70
C THR A 14 -13.03 -11.48 -2.62
N ASN A 15 -12.78 -11.97 -1.41
CA ASN A 15 -12.16 -11.20 -0.31
C ASN A 15 -10.83 -10.56 -0.74
N ASN A 16 -10.00 -11.30 -1.48
CA ASN A 16 -8.71 -10.82 -1.98
C ASN A 16 -8.89 -9.65 -2.96
N GLU A 17 -9.86 -9.72 -3.88
CA GLU A 17 -10.11 -8.64 -4.82
C GLU A 17 -10.60 -7.37 -4.13
N PHE A 18 -11.57 -7.49 -3.21
CA PHE A 18 -12.06 -6.35 -2.43
C PHE A 18 -10.97 -5.73 -1.57
N GLY A 19 -10.19 -6.55 -0.87
CA GLY A 19 -9.09 -6.07 -0.04
C GLY A 19 -8.00 -5.38 -0.86
N PHE A 20 -7.60 -5.95 -2.02
CA PHE A 20 -6.56 -5.35 -2.85
C PHE A 20 -7.02 -4.10 -3.57
N ASP A 21 -8.31 -3.98 -3.92
CA ASP A 21 -8.87 -2.73 -4.42
C ASP A 21 -8.84 -1.65 -3.35
N TYR A 22 -9.24 -1.98 -2.11
CA TYR A 22 -9.17 -1.04 -1.01
C TYR A 22 -7.73 -0.56 -0.75
N LEU A 23 -6.76 -1.49 -0.72
CA LEU A 23 -5.35 -1.14 -0.54
C LEU A 23 -4.82 -0.28 -1.69
N ARG A 24 -5.20 -0.56 -2.95
CA ARG A 24 -4.80 0.24 -4.11
C ARG A 24 -5.42 1.62 -4.14
N ASP A 25 -6.68 1.74 -3.74
CA ASP A 25 -7.36 3.04 -3.65
C ASP A 25 -6.70 3.96 -2.61
N ASN A 26 -5.99 3.41 -1.62
CA ASN A 26 -5.21 4.18 -0.66
C ASN A 26 -3.78 4.52 -1.14
N MET A 27 -3.40 4.10 -2.36
CA MET A 27 -2.09 4.40 -2.97
C MET A 27 -2.20 5.25 -4.23
N VAL A 28 -3.42 5.57 -4.70
CA VAL A 28 -3.59 6.41 -5.89
C VAL A 28 -3.17 7.86 -5.62
N THR A 29 -2.71 8.55 -6.66
CA THR A 29 -2.32 9.97 -6.55
C THR A 29 -3.51 10.91 -6.69
N ASP A 30 -4.61 10.45 -7.29
CA ASP A 30 -5.81 11.24 -7.51
C ASP A 30 -7.07 10.44 -7.15
N VAL A 31 -8.01 11.08 -6.46
CA VAL A 31 -9.29 10.51 -6.02
C VAL A 31 -10.11 9.96 -7.20
N VAL A 32 -10.00 10.55 -8.39
CA VAL A 32 -10.73 10.09 -9.58
C VAL A 32 -10.30 8.66 -9.99
N GLN A 33 -9.11 8.23 -9.59
CA GLN A 33 -8.57 6.90 -9.88
C GLN A 33 -9.09 5.82 -8.93
N MET A 34 -9.75 6.19 -7.82
CA MET A 34 -10.35 5.22 -6.91
C MET A 34 -11.43 4.39 -7.63
N VAL A 35 -11.48 3.10 -7.31
CA VAL A 35 -12.42 2.15 -7.91
C VAL A 35 -13.56 1.79 -6.96
N GLN A 36 -13.34 1.77 -5.64
CA GLN A 36 -14.37 1.47 -4.64
C GLN A 36 -15.24 2.69 -4.33
N ARG A 37 -16.47 2.39 -3.91
CA ARG A 37 -17.41 3.33 -3.29
C ARG A 37 -17.35 3.22 -1.76
N PRO A 38 -18.01 4.11 -0.99
CA PRO A 38 -18.11 3.95 0.46
C PRO A 38 -18.55 2.54 0.85
N LEU A 39 -17.91 1.97 1.87
CA LEU A 39 -18.19 0.60 2.33
C LEU A 39 -19.50 0.58 3.11
N ASN A 40 -20.59 0.14 2.47
CA ASN A 40 -21.93 0.19 3.05
C ASN A 40 -22.35 -1.12 3.74
N TYR A 41 -22.29 -2.24 3.01
CA TYR A 41 -22.74 -3.54 3.49
C TYR A 41 -22.04 -4.67 2.72
N ALA A 42 -21.77 -5.79 3.39
CA ALA A 42 -21.18 -6.98 2.80
C ALA A 42 -21.84 -8.23 3.39
N ILE A 43 -22.15 -9.20 2.54
CA ILE A 43 -22.51 -10.56 2.94
C ILE A 43 -21.32 -11.43 2.57
N VAL A 44 -20.79 -12.14 3.56
CA VAL A 44 -19.63 -13.02 3.38
C VAL A 44 -20.13 -14.46 3.33
N ASP A 45 -19.99 -15.09 2.17
CA ASP A 45 -20.17 -16.54 2.01
C ASP A 45 -18.94 -17.27 2.58
N GLU A 46 -19.11 -18.49 3.08
CA GLU A 46 -18.03 -19.27 3.73
C GLU A 46 -17.31 -18.47 4.83
N VAL A 47 -18.08 -17.86 5.74
CA VAL A 47 -17.61 -16.85 6.70
C VAL A 47 -16.49 -17.34 7.63
N ASP A 48 -16.49 -18.61 8.00
CA ASP A 48 -15.44 -19.24 8.82
C ASP A 48 -14.13 -19.31 8.04
N SER A 49 -14.17 -19.78 6.79
CA SER A 49 -12.99 -19.83 5.92
C SER A 49 -12.39 -18.44 5.72
N ILE A 50 -13.21 -17.42 5.48
CA ILE A 50 -12.73 -16.06 5.17
C ILE A 50 -12.28 -15.29 6.43
N LEU A 51 -13.11 -15.24 7.47
CA LEU A 51 -12.85 -14.37 8.64
C LEU A 51 -12.06 -15.05 9.75
N ILE A 52 -11.87 -16.37 9.71
CA ILE A 52 -11.06 -17.11 10.68
C ILE A 52 -9.79 -17.65 10.02
N ASP A 53 -9.93 -18.47 8.97
CA ASP A 53 -8.78 -19.20 8.43
C ASP A 53 -7.87 -18.34 7.56
N GLU A 54 -8.44 -17.62 6.59
CA GLU A 54 -7.68 -16.75 5.68
C GLU A 54 -7.19 -15.47 6.36
N ALA A 55 -7.96 -14.93 7.31
CA ALA A 55 -7.62 -13.71 8.05
C ALA A 55 -6.31 -13.81 8.88
N ARG A 56 -5.74 -15.01 9.04
CA ARG A 56 -4.45 -15.22 9.71
C ARG A 56 -3.27 -14.62 8.96
N THR A 57 -3.38 -14.47 7.64
CA THR A 57 -2.32 -13.89 6.80
C THR A 57 -2.76 -12.51 6.31
N PRO A 58 -2.01 -11.44 6.58
CA PRO A 58 -2.41 -10.11 6.15
C PRO A 58 -2.34 -9.97 4.62
N LEU A 59 -3.22 -9.12 4.08
CA LEU A 59 -3.19 -8.76 2.68
C LEU A 59 -2.08 -7.73 2.42
N ILE A 60 -1.12 -8.07 1.56
CA ILE A 60 0.07 -7.24 1.31
C ILE A 60 0.19 -6.94 -0.18
N ILE A 61 0.26 -5.67 -0.54
CA ILE A 61 0.73 -5.26 -1.87
C ILE A 61 2.25 -5.16 -1.83
N SER A 62 2.92 -6.06 -2.54
CA SER A 62 4.35 -5.99 -2.78
C SER A 62 4.62 -5.46 -4.19
N GLY A 63 5.74 -4.77 -4.35
CA GLY A 63 6.20 -4.26 -5.63
C GLY A 63 7.73 -4.17 -5.66
N PRO A 64 8.33 -4.11 -6.86
CA PRO A 64 9.77 -3.93 -6.97
C PRO A 64 10.19 -2.61 -6.30
N GLY A 65 11.22 -2.66 -5.47
CA GLY A 65 11.77 -1.46 -4.84
C GLY A 65 12.35 -0.52 -5.90
N GLN A 66 11.87 0.73 -5.96
CA GLN A 66 12.32 1.73 -6.93
C GLN A 66 13.73 2.31 -6.66
N ARG A 67 14.46 1.83 -5.65
CA ARG A 67 15.76 2.42 -5.30
C ARG A 67 16.86 1.90 -6.21
N SER A 68 17.48 2.80 -6.98
CA SER A 68 18.74 2.49 -7.64
C SER A 68 19.81 2.25 -6.57
N THR A 69 20.35 1.03 -6.53
CA THR A 69 21.54 0.69 -5.74
C THR A 69 22.70 1.65 -6.05
N ASP A 70 22.73 2.23 -7.26
CA ASP A 70 23.67 3.26 -7.69
C ASP A 70 23.70 4.49 -6.79
N ASN A 71 22.55 4.95 -6.29
CA ASN A 71 22.50 6.13 -5.44
C ASN A 71 23.16 5.86 -4.09
N TYR A 72 23.07 4.63 -3.56
CA TYR A 72 23.80 4.25 -2.35
C TYR A 72 25.32 4.35 -2.57
N TYR A 73 25.84 3.84 -3.69
CA TYR A 73 27.28 3.93 -3.99
C TYR A 73 27.75 5.37 -4.22
N LYS A 74 26.92 6.20 -4.86
CA LYS A 74 27.23 7.63 -5.07
C LYS A 74 27.26 8.38 -3.75
N LEU A 75 26.24 8.22 -2.91
CA LEU A 75 26.16 8.90 -1.62
C LEU A 75 27.25 8.42 -0.66
N ALA A 76 27.59 7.13 -0.64
CA ALA A 76 28.69 6.60 0.18
C ALA A 76 30.05 7.25 -0.14
N LYS A 77 30.25 7.74 -1.37
CA LYS A 77 31.45 8.50 -1.74
C LYS A 77 31.38 9.96 -1.31
N ILE A 78 30.19 10.55 -1.23
CA ILE A 78 29.99 11.97 -0.91
C ILE A 78 29.99 12.18 0.60
N VAL A 79 29.25 11.35 1.35
CA VAL A 79 29.05 11.49 2.81
C VAL A 79 30.34 11.69 3.62
N PRO A 80 31.47 11.01 3.33
CA PRO A 80 32.73 11.23 4.06
C PRO A 80 33.31 12.65 3.94
N HIS A 81 32.87 13.43 2.96
CA HIS A 81 33.33 14.80 2.73
C HIS A 81 32.47 15.85 3.45
N LEU A 82 31.37 15.43 4.11
CA LEU A 82 30.52 16.33 4.89
C LEU A 82 31.17 16.61 6.25
N ILE A 83 31.20 17.88 6.63
CA ILE A 83 31.78 18.35 7.89
C ILE A 83 30.70 18.39 8.97
N LYS A 84 30.95 17.67 10.06
CA LYS A 84 30.06 17.68 11.23
C LYS A 84 30.03 19.09 11.82
N ASP A 85 28.83 19.55 12.19
CA ASP A 85 28.55 20.88 12.76
C ASP A 85 28.67 22.06 11.76
N GLU A 86 28.97 21.79 10.48
CA GLU A 86 28.84 22.76 9.37
C GLU A 86 27.77 22.32 8.37
N ASP A 87 27.89 21.11 7.82
CA ASP A 87 26.97 20.58 6.80
C ASP A 87 25.80 19.81 7.40
N TYR A 88 25.97 19.25 8.61
CA TYR A 88 24.94 18.48 9.31
C TYR A 88 25.16 18.50 10.83
N VAL A 89 24.07 18.32 11.56
CA VAL A 89 24.07 18.15 13.02
C VAL A 89 23.49 16.78 13.35
N ILE A 90 24.09 16.09 14.33
CA ILE A 90 23.57 14.81 14.84
C ILE A 90 22.75 15.12 16.09
N ASP A 91 21.44 14.92 16.01
CA ASP A 91 20.53 14.96 17.17
C ASP A 91 20.26 13.53 17.65
N GLU A 92 21.09 13.07 18.60
CA GLU A 92 20.80 11.86 19.34
C GLU A 92 19.71 12.21 20.38
N LYS A 93 18.45 12.06 19.98
CA LYS A 93 17.31 12.17 20.91
C LYS A 93 17.59 11.32 22.16
N GLN A 94 17.59 11.97 23.33
CA GLN A 94 17.68 11.35 24.66
C GLN A 94 16.52 10.39 24.93
#